data_AF-A0A966F820-F1
#
_entry.id   AF-A0A966F820-F1
#
_cell.length_a   1.000
_cell.length_b   1.000
_cell.length_c   1.000
_cell.angle_alpha   90.00
_cell.angle_beta   90.00
_cell.angle_gamma   90.00
#
_symmetry.space_group_name_H-M   'P 1'
#
loop_
_entity.id
_entity.type
_entity.pdbx_description
1 polymer ?
#
loop_
_entity_poly.entity_id
_entity_poly.type
_entity_poly.pdbx_seq_one_letter_code
_entity_poly.pdbx_strand_id
1 'polypeptide(L)'
;MGKYAKYTRQLPPRSRETHPIWRGIGCILILIVPLLSFAGAALLVNYGLSQGWPIPPEWLGYIKFPDWVWKIQFLASIAGPIASYNNLKAVLAFFFVVLMLLTGIYSTVYAFIYRGLGPPRYSALDAPPSGRRTKRYKR
;
A
#
# COMPACT_ATOMS: atom_id res chain seq x y z
N MET A 1 -3.83 -25.08 52.70
CA MET A 1 -2.65 -24.23 52.45
C MET A 1 -1.70 -24.97 51.53
N GLY A 2 -1.56 -24.53 50.27
CA GLY A 2 -0.74 -25.23 49.27
C GLY A 2 0.74 -24.84 49.38
N LYS A 3 1.60 -25.79 49.75
CA LYS A 3 3.03 -25.62 50.07
C LYS A 3 3.96 -25.50 48.84
N TYR A 4 3.40 -25.35 47.63
CA TYR A 4 4.15 -25.29 46.38
C TYR A 4 3.58 -24.21 45.45
N ALA A 5 3.77 -22.94 45.80
CA ALA A 5 3.58 -21.85 44.86
C ALA A 5 4.77 -21.85 43.88
N LYS A 6 4.61 -22.48 42.71
CA LYS A 6 5.62 -22.43 41.65
C LYS A 6 5.72 -20.99 41.14
N TYR A 7 6.90 -20.38 41.31
CA TYR A 7 7.23 -19.10 40.74
C TYR A 7 7.21 -19.24 39.21
N THR A 8 6.11 -18.83 38.57
CA THR A 8 6.02 -18.86 37.11
C THR A 8 6.72 -17.61 36.60
N ARG A 9 7.94 -17.78 36.08
CA ARG A 9 8.67 -16.69 35.42
C ARG A 9 7.83 -16.21 34.24
N GLN A 10 7.29 -15.00 34.34
CA GLN A 10 6.66 -14.35 33.20
C GLN A 10 7.76 -14.07 32.18
N LEU A 11 7.74 -14.81 31.07
CA LEU A 11 8.59 -14.52 29.92
C LEU A 11 8.15 -13.16 29.36
N PRO A 12 9.09 -12.27 28.98
CA PRO A 12 8.73 -11.03 28.32
C PRO A 12 7.97 -11.36 27.04
N PRO A 13 6.86 -10.64 26.73
CA PRO A 13 6.12 -10.88 25.51
C PRO A 13 7.06 -10.70 24.32
N ARG A 14 7.19 -11.73 23.48
CA ARG A 14 7.97 -11.61 22.24
C ARG A 14 7.32 -10.53 21.39
N SER A 15 8.14 -9.57 20.95
CA SER A 15 7.65 -8.50 20.09
C SER A 15 7.11 -9.11 18.80
N ARG A 16 5.85 -8.81 18.47
CA ARG A 16 5.25 -9.14 17.16
C ARG A 16 5.78 -8.24 16.05
N GLU A 17 6.97 -7.68 16.28
CA GLU A 17 7.52 -6.64 15.43
C GLU A 17 8.12 -7.26 14.19
N THR A 18 7.70 -6.75 13.04
CA THR A 18 8.30 -7.09 11.76
C THR A 18 9.78 -6.75 11.80
N HIS A 19 10.62 -7.70 11.38
CA HIS A 19 12.07 -7.53 11.43
C HIS A 19 12.50 -6.29 10.62
N PRO A 20 13.45 -5.46 11.10
CA PRO A 20 13.70 -4.11 10.59
C PRO A 20 13.96 -4.01 9.09
N ILE A 21 14.64 -5.02 8.52
CA ILE A 21 14.92 -5.12 7.07
C ILE A 21 13.62 -5.09 6.24
N TRP A 22 12.57 -5.79 6.70
CA TRP A 22 11.27 -5.82 6.02
C TRP A 22 10.54 -4.48 6.09
N ARG A 23 10.79 -3.67 7.14
CA ARG A 23 10.30 -2.29 7.22
C ARG A 23 11.03 -1.40 6.20
N GLY A 24 12.34 -1.61 6.02
CA GLY A 24 13.16 -0.87 5.05
C GLY A 24 12.73 -1.08 3.59
N ILE A 25 12.46 -2.33 3.20
CA ILE A 25 11.98 -2.67 1.84
C ILE A 25 10.63 -1.99 1.56
N GLY A 26 9.71 -1.99 2.53
CA GLY A 26 8.44 -1.29 2.39
C GLY A 26 8.60 0.22 2.19
N CYS A 27 9.54 0.84 2.90
CA CYS A 27 9.83 2.28 2.77
C CYS A 27 10.34 2.63 1.36
N ILE A 28 11.25 1.83 0.81
CA ILE A 28 11.76 2.02 -0.55
C ILE A 28 10.64 1.88 -1.58
N LEU A 29 9.77 0.88 -1.41
CA LEU A 29 8.66 0.62 -2.34
C LEU A 29 7.60 1.70 -2.36
N ILE A 30 7.40 2.43 -1.25
CA ILE A 30 6.51 3.60 -1.21
C ILE A 30 6.97 4.68 -2.21
N LEU A 31 8.26 4.76 -2.52
CA LEU A 31 8.79 5.70 -3.52
C LEU A 31 8.83 5.07 -4.92
N ILE A 32 9.31 3.83 -5.03
CA ILE A 32 9.50 3.18 -6.34
C ILE A 32 8.16 2.85 -7.02
N VAL A 33 7.18 2.34 -6.27
CA VAL A 33 5.93 1.86 -6.86
C VAL A 33 5.12 3.01 -7.51
N PRO A 34 4.90 4.17 -6.87
CA PRO A 34 4.25 5.29 -7.55
C PRO A 34 5.03 5.79 -8.76
N LEU A 35 6.36 5.84 -8.68
CA LEU A 35 7.19 6.26 -9.81
C LEU A 35 7.01 5.33 -11.02
N LEU A 36 7.11 4.02 -10.81
CA LEU A 36 6.88 3.02 -11.86
C LEU A 36 5.44 3.04 -12.37
N SER A 37 4.47 3.25 -11.49
CA SER A 37 3.06 3.32 -11.87
C SER A 37 2.79 4.50 -12.78
N PHE A 38 3.41 5.65 -12.52
CA PHE A 38 3.24 6.84 -13.34
C PHE A 38 3.87 6.67 -14.72
N ALA A 39 5.11 6.18 -14.76
CA ALA A 39 5.80 5.89 -16.01
C ALA A 39 5.04 4.84 -16.84
N GLY A 40 4.57 3.77 -16.20
CA GLY A 40 3.78 2.72 -16.82
C GLY A 40 2.46 3.25 -17.38
N ALA A 41 1.74 4.08 -16.62
CA ALA A 41 0.49 4.66 -17.07
C ALA A 41 0.67 5.61 -18.27
N ALA A 42 1.71 6.45 -18.26
CA ALA A 42 2.02 7.34 -19.37
C ALA A 42 2.30 6.55 -20.67
N LEU A 43 3.09 5.48 -20.59
CA LEU A 43 3.36 4.60 -21.72
C LEU A 43 2.11 3.86 -22.19
N LEU A 44 1.29 3.40 -21.26
CA LEU A 44 0.08 2.62 -21.55
C LEU A 44 -1.00 3.47 -22.22
N VAL A 45 -1.15 4.75 -21.84
CA VAL A 45 -2.02 5.70 -22.54
C VAL A 45 -1.52 5.95 -23.96
N ASN A 46 -0.22 6.22 -24.14
CA ASN A 46 0.34 6.44 -25.48
C ASN A 46 0.20 5.21 -26.38
N TYR A 47 0.45 4.02 -25.82
CA TYR A 47 0.26 2.76 -26.52
C TYR A 47 -1.22 2.55 -26.88
N GLY A 48 -2.12 2.73 -25.93
CA GLY A 48 -3.57 2.60 -26.14
C GLY A 48 -4.09 3.54 -27.23
N LEU A 49 -3.61 4.79 -27.27
CA LEU A 49 -3.95 5.73 -28.33
C LEU A 49 -3.45 5.27 -29.71
N SER A 50 -2.23 4.73 -29.80
CA SER A 50 -1.70 4.20 -31.07
C SER A 50 -2.43 2.95 -31.57
N GLN A 51 -3.00 2.16 -30.65
CA GLN A 51 -3.79 0.96 -30.96
C GLN A 51 -5.29 1.23 -31.07
N GLY A 52 -5.73 2.48 -30.92
CA GLY A 52 -7.15 2.85 -31.00
C GLY A 52 -8.01 2.29 -29.87
N TRP A 53 -7.47 2.14 -28.66
CA TRP A 53 -8.25 1.72 -27.50
C TRP A 53 -9.39 2.72 -27.22
N PRO A 54 -10.58 2.25 -26.81
CA PRO A 54 -11.74 3.09 -26.55
C PRO A 54 -11.55 3.86 -25.23
N ILE A 55 -10.70 4.89 -25.25
CA ILE A 55 -10.47 5.77 -24.11
C ILE A 55 -11.50 6.91 -24.15
N PRO A 56 -12.15 7.17 -23.01
CA PRO A 56 -12.77 8.42 -22.63
C PRO A 56 -12.43 9.68 -23.46
N PRO A 57 -13.21 10.18 -24.44
CA PRO A 57 -12.84 11.45 -25.08
C PRO A 57 -12.68 12.59 -24.06
N GLU A 58 -13.43 12.54 -22.95
CA GLU A 58 -13.37 13.50 -21.84
C GLU A 58 -12.05 13.45 -21.03
N TRP A 59 -11.32 12.33 -21.16
CA TRP A 59 -10.03 12.09 -20.50
C TRP A 59 -8.85 12.53 -21.37
N LEU A 60 -9.10 12.75 -22.66
CA LEU A 60 -8.09 13.20 -23.63
C LEU A 60 -8.01 14.73 -23.68
N GLY A 61 -6.84 15.23 -24.06
CA GLY A 61 -6.55 16.65 -24.16
C GLY A 61 -6.15 17.30 -22.83
N TYR A 62 -6.30 18.63 -22.79
CA TYR A 62 -5.85 19.46 -21.68
C TYR A 62 -6.90 19.64 -20.58
N ILE A 63 -6.43 19.82 -19.35
CA ILE A 63 -7.30 20.13 -18.22
C ILE A 63 -7.72 21.59 -18.30
N LYS A 64 -9.05 21.82 -18.35
CA LYS A 64 -9.64 23.14 -18.27
C LYS A 64 -9.93 23.47 -16.80
N PHE A 65 -9.25 24.48 -16.27
CA PHE A 65 -9.54 25.03 -14.96
C PHE A 65 -10.60 26.14 -15.05
N PRO A 66 -11.48 26.28 -14.05
CA PRO A 66 -12.46 27.35 -14.00
C PRO A 66 -11.80 28.72 -13.80
N ASP A 67 -12.43 29.79 -14.30
CA ASP A 67 -11.83 31.12 -14.41
C ASP A 67 -11.34 31.72 -13.08
N TRP A 68 -11.95 31.35 -11.95
CA TRP A 68 -11.54 31.83 -10.64
C TRP A 68 -10.14 31.36 -10.23
N VAL A 69 -9.67 30.23 -10.77
CA VAL A 69 -8.32 29.68 -10.51
C VAL A 69 -7.24 30.61 -11.07
N TRP A 70 -7.51 31.23 -12.21
CA TRP A 70 -6.57 32.14 -12.87
C TRP A 70 -6.54 33.53 -12.25
N LYS A 71 -7.57 33.92 -11.47
CA LYS A 71 -7.62 35.21 -10.77
C LYS A 71 -6.67 35.28 -9.58
N ILE A 72 -6.35 34.14 -8.97
CA ILE A 72 -5.45 34.07 -7.81
C ILE A 72 -4.06 33.70 -8.30
N GLN A 73 -3.10 34.63 -8.18
CA GLN A 73 -1.73 34.47 -8.69
C GLN A 73 -1.02 33.19 -8.21
N PHE A 74 -1.23 32.80 -6.94
CA PHE A 74 -0.66 31.56 -6.40
C PHE A 74 -1.22 30.31 -7.09
N LEU A 75 -2.54 30.27 -7.33
CA LEU A 75 -3.18 29.14 -8.00
C LEU A 75 -2.78 29.07 -9.47
N ALA A 76 -2.70 30.22 -10.15
CA ALA A 76 -2.29 30.30 -11.55
C ALA A 76 -0.87 29.72 -11.78
N SER A 77 0.07 29.98 -10.88
CA SER A 77 1.44 29.44 -10.94
C SER A 77 1.50 27.91 -10.86
N ILE A 78 0.57 27.28 -10.13
CA ILE A 78 0.50 25.83 -9.97
C ILE A 78 -0.35 25.20 -11.08
N ALA A 79 -1.46 25.84 -11.45
CA ALA A 79 -2.39 25.37 -12.46
C ALA A 79 -1.81 25.43 -13.87
N GLY A 80 -0.97 26.42 -14.17
CA GLY A 80 -0.34 26.58 -15.49
C GLY A 80 0.41 25.33 -15.96
N PRO A 81 1.40 24.83 -15.19
CA PRO A 81 2.10 23.59 -15.52
C PRO A 81 1.17 22.38 -15.60
N ILE A 82 0.17 22.27 -14.72
CA ILE A 82 -0.75 21.13 -14.72
C ILE A 82 -1.63 21.13 -15.98
N ALA A 83 -2.06 22.30 -16.43
CA ALA A 83 -2.89 22.46 -17.61
C ALA A 83 -2.14 22.15 -18.92
N SER A 84 -0.80 22.28 -18.95
CA SER A 84 -0.01 22.07 -20.16
C SER A 84 0.29 20.61 -20.47
N TYR A 85 0.10 19.70 -19.51
CA TYR A 85 0.27 18.27 -19.74
C TYR A 85 -0.88 17.68 -20.54
N ASN A 86 -0.56 17.06 -21.67
CA ASN A 86 -1.54 16.39 -22.52
C ASN A 86 -2.03 15.08 -21.90
N ASN A 87 -3.33 14.79 -22.03
CA ASN A 87 -3.98 13.55 -21.57
C ASN A 87 -3.79 13.24 -20.08
N LEU A 88 -3.56 14.27 -19.24
CA LEU A 88 -3.23 14.08 -17.82
C LEU A 88 -4.32 13.30 -17.06
N LYS A 89 -5.60 13.50 -17.41
CA LYS A 89 -6.71 12.75 -16.80
C LYS A 89 -6.63 11.25 -17.10
N ALA A 90 -6.39 10.89 -18.36
CA ALA A 90 -6.21 9.49 -18.74
C ALA A 90 -5.00 8.88 -18.02
N VAL A 91 -3.85 9.58 -18.01
CA VAL A 91 -2.64 9.13 -17.33
C VAL A 91 -2.89 8.92 -15.83
N LEU A 92 -3.59 9.83 -15.16
CA LEU A 92 -3.96 9.67 -13.74
C LEU A 92 -4.89 8.47 -13.51
N ALA A 93 -5.90 8.28 -14.35
CA ALA A 93 -6.82 7.15 -14.22
C ALA A 93 -6.07 5.81 -14.34
N PHE A 94 -5.24 5.66 -15.39
CA PHE A 94 -4.40 4.48 -15.57
C PHE A 94 -3.33 4.36 -14.48
N PHE A 95 -2.79 5.46 -13.97
CA PHE A 95 -1.86 5.45 -12.85
C PHE A 95 -2.46 4.78 -11.63
N PHE A 96 -3.69 5.12 -11.23
CA PHE A 96 -4.34 4.47 -10.09
C PHE A 96 -4.60 2.98 -10.34
N VAL A 97 -4.98 2.61 -11.56
CA VAL A 97 -5.16 1.20 -11.95
C VAL A 97 -3.83 0.44 -11.86
N VAL A 98 -2.76 0.95 -12.46
CA VAL A 98 -1.43 0.33 -12.44
C VAL A 98 -0.89 0.28 -11.01
N LEU A 99 -1.08 1.33 -10.22
CA LEU A 99 -0.67 1.37 -8.82
C LEU A 99 -1.41 0.32 -8.00
N MET A 100 -2.73 0.20 -8.16
CA MET A 100 -3.52 -0.84 -7.50
C MET A 100 -3.05 -2.25 -7.90
N LEU A 101 -2.73 -2.46 -9.17
CA LEU A 101 -2.21 -3.74 -9.67
C LEU A 101 -0.83 -4.05 -9.10
N LEU A 102 0.13 -3.12 -9.17
CA LEU A 102 1.50 -3.33 -8.68
C LEU A 102 1.53 -3.54 -7.17
N THR A 103 0.78 -2.74 -6.41
CA THR A 103 0.65 -2.92 -4.95
C THR A 103 -0.06 -4.23 -4.61
N GLY A 104 -1.09 -4.61 -5.36
CA GLY A 104 -1.78 -5.90 -5.24
C GLY A 104 -0.85 -7.09 -5.48
N ILE A 105 -0.10 -7.08 -6.59
CA ILE A 105 0.90 -8.11 -6.91
C ILE A 105 1.96 -8.17 -5.81
N TYR A 106 2.52 -7.03 -5.42
CA TYR A 106 3.53 -6.96 -4.37
C TYR A 106 3.02 -7.53 -3.04
N SER A 107 1.83 -7.13 -2.59
CA SER A 107 1.24 -7.63 -1.34
C SER A 107 1.02 -9.14 -1.36
N THR A 108 0.62 -9.69 -2.52
CA THR A 108 0.42 -11.12 -2.71
C THR A 108 1.76 -11.87 -2.63
N VAL A 109 2.77 -11.40 -3.36
CA VAL A 109 4.14 -11.95 -3.32
C VAL A 109 4.71 -11.87 -1.90
N TYR A 110 4.54 -10.74 -1.23
CA TYR A 110 4.98 -10.54 0.15
C TYR A 110 4.31 -11.54 1.10
N ALA A 111 3.00 -11.77 0.97
CA ALA A 111 2.28 -12.73 1.78
C ALA A 111 2.78 -14.16 1.58
N PHE A 112 3.10 -14.56 0.34
CA PHE A 112 3.70 -15.87 0.05
C PHE A 112 5.09 -16.02 0.67
N ILE A 113 5.94 -15.00 0.51
CA ILE A 113 7.29 -15.00 1.09
C ILE A 113 7.20 -15.07 2.62
N TYR A 114 6.35 -14.26 3.24
CA TYR A 114 6.18 -14.24 4.69
C TYR A 114 5.58 -15.55 5.22
N ARG A 115 4.70 -16.21 4.45
CA ARG A 115 4.19 -17.53 4.81
C ARG A 115 5.26 -18.62 4.75
N GLY A 116 6.18 -18.55 3.79
CA GLY A 116 7.23 -19.56 3.60
C GLY A 116 8.45 -19.36 4.50
N LEU A 117 8.90 -18.11 4.66
CA LEU A 117 10.14 -17.76 5.38
C LEU A 117 9.88 -17.09 6.74
N GLY A 118 8.61 -16.84 7.08
CA GLY A 118 8.25 -16.21 8.34
C GLY A 118 8.47 -17.14 9.54
N PRO A 119 8.77 -16.58 10.72
CA PRO A 119 8.91 -17.37 11.93
C PRO A 119 7.58 -18.08 12.27
N PRO A 120 7.64 -19.31 12.84
CA PRO A 120 6.45 -20.02 13.25
C PRO A 120 5.66 -19.22 14.30
N ARG A 121 4.33 -19.30 14.25
CA ARG A 121 3.44 -18.58 15.18
C ARG A 121 3.64 -18.97 16.65
N TYR A 122 4.10 -20.19 16.90
CA TYR A 122 4.37 -20.73 18.23
C TYR A 122 5.83 -21.13 18.33
N SER A 123 6.48 -20.75 19.43
CA SER A 123 7.79 -21.29 19.80
C SER A 123 7.65 -22.74 20.27
N ALA A 124 8.76 -23.48 20.32
CA ALA A 124 8.79 -24.85 20.85
C ALA A 124 8.31 -24.97 22.31
N LEU A 125 8.27 -23.85 23.04
CA LEU A 125 7.82 -23.77 24.43
C LEU A 125 6.41 -23.17 24.59
N ASP A 126 5.80 -22.67 23.51
CA ASP A 126 4.49 -22.03 23.56
C ASP A 126 3.39 -23.07 23.35
N ALA A 127 2.51 -23.23 24.34
CA ALA A 127 1.29 -24.00 24.17
C ALA A 127 0.28 -23.21 23.32
N PRO A 128 -0.41 -23.85 22.37
CA PRO A 128 -1.47 -23.18 21.63
C PRO A 128 -2.56 -22.70 22.60
N PRO A 129 -3.20 -21.55 22.34
CA PRO A 129 -4.23 -21.02 23.20
C PRO A 129 -5.36 -22.04 23.36
N SER A 130 -5.78 -22.29 24.59
CA SER A 130 -6.86 -23.24 24.86
C SER A 130 -8.14 -22.75 24.17
N GLY A 131 -8.67 -23.51 23.22
CA GLY A 131 -9.89 -23.17 22.48
C GLY A 131 -11.16 -23.08 23.33
N ARG A 132 -11.09 -23.38 24.63
CA ARG A 132 -12.21 -23.28 25.57
C ARG A 132 -12.27 -21.87 26.16
N ARG A 133 -13.36 -21.15 25.88
CA ARG A 133 -13.70 -19.90 26.59
C ARG A 133 -14.09 -20.26 28.03
N THR A 134 -13.18 -20.10 28.98
CA THR A 134 -13.49 -20.25 30.39
C THR A 134 -14.19 -19.00 30.92
N LYS A 135 -15.23 -19.18 31.73
CA LYS A 135 -15.93 -18.05 32.37
C LYS A 135 -14.99 -17.41 33.39
N ARG A 136 -14.90 -16.07 33.37
CA ARG A 136 -14.07 -15.28 34.28
C ARG A 136 -14.59 -15.48 35.71
N TYR A 137 -13.77 -16.04 36.59
CA TYR A 137 -14.13 -16.24 38.00
C TYR A 137 -14.31 -14.86 38.66
N LYS A 138 -15.50 -14.58 39.20
CA LYS A 138 -15.79 -13.41 40.04
C LYS A 138 -15.68 -13.88 41.49
N ARG A 139 -14.81 -13.23 42.26
CA ARG A 139 -14.62 -13.48 43.68
C ARG A 139 -15.35 -12.43 44.49
#